data_AF-A0A2T2W7V4-F1
#
_entry.id   AF-A0A2T2W7V4-F1
#
_cell.length_a   1.000
_cell.length_b   1.000
_cell.length_c   1.000
_cell.angle_alpha   90.00
_cell.angle_beta   90.00
_cell.angle_gamma   90.00
#
_symmetry.space_group_name_H-M   'P 1'
#
loop_
_entity.id
_entity.type
_entity.pdbx_description
1 polymer ?
#
loop_
_entity_poly.entity_id
_entity_poly.type
_entity_poly.pdbx_seq_one_letter_code
_entity_poly.pdbx_strand_id
1 'polypeptide(L)' 'TSATYSPVLNASIAMAQVVPEYAESGTIVEVGLLDGIKRRVRATVGPLAAFDPTKNRVRI' A
#
# COMPACT_ATOMS: atom_id res chain seq x y z
N THR A 1 -7.30 -9.45 -1.70
CA THR A 1 -6.71 -8.10 -1.76
C THR A 1 -7.65 -7.13 -1.09
N SER A 2 -7.15 -6.08 -0.45
CA SER A 2 -7.97 -5.10 0.28
C SER A 2 -7.31 -3.73 0.24
N ALA A 3 -8.11 -2.68 0.43
CA ALA A 3 -7.62 -1.30 0.52
C ALA A 3 -8.48 -0.50 1.50
N THR A 4 -7.87 0.46 2.18
CA THR A 4 -8.55 1.36 3.11
C THR A 4 -7.80 2.69 3.22
N TYR A 5 -8.48 3.72 3.72
CA TYR A 5 -7.81 4.91 4.21
C TYR A 5 -7.35 4.67 5.65
N SER A 6 -6.07 4.87 5.94
CA SER A 6 -5.52 4.77 7.29
C SER A 6 -5.49 6.16 7.94
N PRO A 7 -6.29 6.42 9.00
CA PRO A 7 -6.22 7.69 9.72
C PRO A 7 -4.87 7.90 10.41
N VAL A 8 -4.23 6.80 10.86
CA VAL A 8 -2.94 6.84 11.57
C VAL A 8 -1.80 7.25 10.66
N LEU A 9 -1.84 6.80 9.40
CA LEU A 9 -0.83 7.13 8.39
C LEU A 9 -1.24 8.33 7.52
N ASN A 10 -2.49 8.80 7.67
CA ASN A 10 -3.11 9.83 6.84
C ASN A 10 -2.95 9.56 5.33
N ALA A 11 -3.10 8.29 4.93
CA ALA A 11 -2.86 7.83 3.57
C ALA A 11 -3.72 6.62 3.21
N SER A 12 -4.03 6.47 1.91
CA SER A 12 -4.62 5.25 1.37
C SER A 12 -3.58 4.15 1.31
N ILE A 13 -3.92 2.99 1.85
CA ILE A 13 -3.05 1.80 1.87
C ILE A 13 -3.80 0.60 1.27
N ALA A 14 -3.05 -0.33 0.71
CA ALA A 14 -3.61 -1.53 0.12
C ALA A 14 -2.70 -2.74 0.34
N MET A 15 -3.33 -3.91 0.47
CA MET A 15 -2.68 -5.20 0.38
C MET A 15 -3.09 -5.86 -0.93
N ALA A 16 -2.13 -5.97 -1.85
CA ALA A 16 -2.33 -6.48 -3.19
C ALA A 16 -1.37 -7.64 -3.47
N GLN A 17 -1.78 -8.54 -4.38
CA GLN A 17 -0.86 -9.47 -5.01
C GLN A 17 -0.25 -8.77 -6.22
N VAL A 18 1.06 -8.85 -6.35
CA VAL A 18 1.84 -8.26 -7.45
C VAL A 18 2.71 -9.36 -8.02
N VAL A 19 2.94 -9.35 -9.32
CA VAL A 19 3.87 -10.30 -9.95
C VAL A 19 5.30 -10.03 -9.46
N PRO A 20 6.15 -11.05 -9.29
CA PRO A 20 7.44 -10.91 -8.63
C PRO A 20 8.34 -9.81 -9.21
N GLU A 21 8.25 -9.56 -10.51
CA GLU A 21 9.04 -8.59 -11.25
C GLU A 21 8.78 -7.13 -10.81
N TYR A 22 7.62 -6.86 -10.19
CA TYR A 22 7.26 -5.53 -9.68
C TYR A 22 7.06 -5.53 -8.16
N ALA A 23 7.44 -6.59 -7.45
CA ALA A 23 7.23 -6.74 -6.01
C ALA A 23 8.34 -6.10 -5.16
N GLU A 24 9.37 -5.52 -5.78
CA GLU A 24 10.47 -4.88 -5.06
C GLU A 24 10.01 -3.60 -4.35
N SER A 25 10.47 -3.41 -3.11
CA SER A 25 10.15 -2.22 -2.31
C SER A 25 10.64 -0.95 -3.02
N GLY A 26 9.79 0.08 -3.09
CA GLY A 26 10.05 1.31 -3.82
C GLY A 26 9.56 1.29 -5.27
N THR A 27 9.17 0.13 -5.81
CA THR A 27 8.58 0.06 -7.16
C THR A 27 7.29 0.88 -7.22
N ILE A 28 7.19 1.76 -8.21
CA ILE A 28 6.00 2.56 -8.45
C ILE A 28 5.05 1.78 -9.36
N VAL A 29 3.81 1.63 -8.93
CA VAL A 29 2.74 1.00 -9.70
C VAL A 29 1.54 1.93 -9.80
N GLU A 30 0.71 1.75 -10.81
CA GLU A 30 -0.55 2.47 -10.94
C GLU A 30 -1.73 1.56 -10.62
N VAL A 31 -2.58 2.01 -9.70
CA VAL A 31 -3.76 1.27 -9.26
C VAL A 31 -5.01 1.97 -9.80
N GLY A 32 -5.93 1.20 -10.38
CA GLY A 32 -7.24 1.73 -10.76
C GLY A 32 -8.06 2.09 -9.53
N LEU A 33 -8.60 3.31 -9.50
CA LEU A 33 -9.55 3.72 -8.47
C LEU A 33 -10.97 3.43 -8.96
N LEU A 34 -11.74 2.72 -8.13
CA LEU A 34 -13.11 2.29 -8.44
C LEU A 34 -14.13 3.22 -7.77
N ASP A 35 -14.12 4.48 -8.15
CA ASP A 35 -15.01 5.52 -7.61
C ASP A 35 -16.02 6.03 -8.65
N GLY A 36 -16.23 5.26 -9.73
CA GLY A 36 -17.06 5.64 -10.87
C GLY A 36 -16.33 6.52 -11.89
N ILE A 37 -15.17 7.06 -11.54
CA ILE A 37 -14.29 7.80 -12.44
C ILE A 37 -13.12 6.88 -12.78
N LYS A 38 -12.88 6.59 -14.07
CA LYS A 38 -11.79 5.67 -14.49
C LYS A 38 -10.42 6.33 -14.35
N ARG A 39 -9.98 6.61 -13.13
CA ARG A 39 -8.68 7.23 -12.82
C ARG A 39 -7.68 6.23 -12.23
N ARG A 40 -6.40 6.51 -12.46
CA ARG A 40 -5.26 5.77 -11.89
C ARG A 40 -4.66 6.58 -10.76
N VAL A 41 -4.27 5.90 -9.69
CA VAL A 41 -3.53 6.49 -8.56
C VAL A 41 -2.18 5.79 -8.48
N ARG A 42 -1.11 6.58 -8.33
CA ARG A 42 0.23 6.04 -8.10
C ARG A 42 0.30 5.46 -6.69
N ALA A 43 0.87 4.26 -6.58
CA ALA A 43 1.17 3.60 -5.34
C ALA A 43 2.63 3.14 -5.36
N THR A 44 3.23 3.03 -4.18
CA THR A 44 4.60 2.54 -4.02
C THR A 44 4.55 1.19 -3.30
N VAL A 45 5.20 0.18 -3.85
CA VAL A 45 5.34 -1.12 -3.21
C VAL A 45 6.18 -0.97 -1.94
N GLY A 46 5.70 -1.54 -0.85
CA GLY A 46 6.30 -1.42 0.47
C GLY A 46 6.16 -2.71 1.28
N PRO A 47 6.50 -2.68 2.57
CA PRO A 47 6.39 -3.84 3.44
C PRO A 47 4.93 -4.32 3.56
N LEU A 48 4.75 -5.60 3.90
CA LEU A 48 3.42 -6.20 4.08
C LEU A 48 2.59 -5.48 5.15
N ALA A 49 3.24 -5.04 6.23
CA ALA A 49 2.62 -4.22 7.26
C ALA A 49 2.88 -2.73 6.97
N ALA A 50 1.83 -1.98 6.65
CA ALA A 50 1.94 -0.54 6.40
C ALA A 50 2.25 0.28 7.67
N PHE A 51 1.85 -0.22 8.85
CA PHE A 51 2.07 0.45 10.13
C PHE A 51 3.01 -0.37 11.00
N ASP A 52 4.05 0.30 11.53
CA ASP A 52 5.11 -0.29 12.35
C ASP A 52 5.64 -1.65 11.83
N PRO A 53 6.18 -1.69 10.59
CA PRO A 53 6.66 -2.94 9.98
C PRO A 53 7.75 -3.63 10.81
N THR A 54 8.52 -2.87 11.57
CA THR A 54 9.60 -3.34 12.45
C THR A 54 9.11 -3.79 13.84
N LYS A 55 7.83 -3.56 14.17
CA LYS A 55 7.24 -3.81 15.49
C LYS A 55 8.02 -3.12 16.63
N ASN A 56 8.51 -1.91 16.39
CA ASN A 56 9.32 -1.19 17.37
C ASN A 56 8.49 -0.64 18.52
N ARG A 57 7.19 -0.39 18.32
CA ARG A 57 6.31 0.16 19.38
C ARG A 57 5.99 -0.83 20.48
N VAL A 58 6.09 -2.14 20.22
CA VAL A 58 5.77 -3.22 21.18
C VAL A 58 6.96 -3.56 22.08
N ARG A 59 8.18 -3.13 21.72
CA ARG A 59 9.41 -3.45 22.46
C ARG A 59 9.70 -2.50 23.63
N ILE A 60 8.83 -1.52 23.87
CA ILE A 60 8.94 -0.54 24.96
C ILE A 60 8.09 -0.98 26.14
#